data_AF-A0A803MUF7-F1
#
_entry.id   AF-A0A803MUF7-F1
#
_cell.length_a   1.000
_cell.length_b   1.000
_cell.length_c   1.000
_cell.angle_alpha   90.00
_cell.angle_beta   90.00
_cell.angle_gamma   90.00
#
_symmetry.space_group_name_H-M   'P 1'
#
loop_
_entity.id
_entity.type
_entity.pdbx_description
1 polymer ?
#
loop_
_entity_poly.entity_id
_entity_poly.type
_entity_poly.pdbx_seq_one_letter_code
_entity_poly.pdbx_strand_id
1 'polypeptide(L)'
;MGWEAGGSRTSPAVSSGNKEDPVSELASGGGEATGTTTTMAVSRRASVDIFLKAAGYLDCAVRHVFPQLSAEMRRNLPVDLAEGVIRALSLQALGQGVDIQLGMAIDSAKATLAVKRRLACEMVKYWQQAQDNIMNLPLSNGWGEKHQLFVKWKYVEAKAAAYYYHGLILDEGNTEKSHGMAIAALQAADEYLKESKKACEAFNMAPPQSRIMETAPTLPDFALALKPDEYQLPPVHSCWSGENTNSVELGAK
;
A
#
# COMPACT_ATOMS: atom_id res chain seq x y z
N MET A 1 -2.40 -21.92 -7.80
CA MET A 1 -3.74 -22.33 -7.33
C MET A 1 -4.74 -21.31 -7.83
N GLY A 2 -5.43 -21.62 -8.93
CA GLY A 2 -6.40 -20.73 -9.57
C GLY A 2 -7.76 -20.83 -8.87
N TRP A 3 -8.42 -19.71 -8.68
CA TRP A 3 -9.82 -19.66 -8.30
C TRP A 3 -10.63 -19.66 -9.61
N GLU A 4 -11.42 -20.70 -9.85
CA GLU A 4 -12.46 -20.71 -10.89
C GLU A 4 -13.82 -20.73 -10.18
N ALA A 5 -14.64 -19.72 -10.46
CA ALA A 5 -16.01 -19.65 -9.99
C ALA A 5 -16.94 -20.22 -11.09
N GLY A 6 -17.32 -21.49 -10.96
CA GLY A 6 -18.39 -22.10 -11.74
C GLY A 6 -19.75 -21.67 -11.21
N GLY A 7 -20.53 -20.95 -12.02
CA GLY A 7 -21.91 -20.59 -11.72
C GLY A 7 -22.88 -21.31 -12.66
N SER A 8 -23.82 -22.07 -12.08
CA SER A 8 -25.09 -22.43 -12.73
C SER A 8 -26.22 -21.71 -11.99
N ARG A 9 -26.99 -20.93 -12.76
CA ARG A 9 -28.11 -20.10 -12.30
C ARG A 9 -29.33 -20.95 -11.97
N THR A 10 -29.97 -20.66 -10.84
CA THR A 10 -31.42 -20.47 -10.75
C THR A 10 -31.71 -19.39 -9.70
N SER A 11 -32.48 -18.36 -10.07
CA SER A 11 -33.09 -17.41 -9.11
C SER A 11 -34.34 -18.05 -8.50
N PRO A 12 -34.83 -17.60 -7.32
CA PRO A 12 -35.78 -16.48 -7.34
C PRO A 12 -35.81 -15.55 -6.11
N ALA A 13 -36.48 -14.41 -6.36
CA ALA A 13 -37.34 -13.60 -5.48
C ALA A 13 -36.77 -12.76 -4.32
N VAL A 14 -37.03 -11.46 -4.47
CA VAL A 14 -36.88 -10.34 -3.52
C VAL A 14 -37.84 -10.48 -2.34
N SER A 15 -37.34 -10.21 -1.13
CA SER A 15 -38.16 -9.67 -0.05
C SER A 15 -37.39 -8.59 0.71
N SER A 16 -38.06 -7.46 0.86
CA SER A 16 -37.65 -6.22 1.53
C SER A 16 -37.59 -6.38 3.05
N GLY A 17 -36.46 -6.04 3.65
CA GLY A 17 -36.32 -5.88 5.09
C GLY A 17 -35.19 -4.91 5.40
N ASN A 18 -35.54 -3.70 5.86
CA ASN A 18 -34.59 -2.72 6.37
C ASN A 18 -33.77 -3.34 7.50
N LYS A 19 -32.45 -3.39 7.31
CA LYS A 19 -31.49 -3.65 8.39
C LYS A 19 -30.50 -2.50 8.37
N GLU A 20 -30.57 -1.67 9.40
CA GLU A 20 -29.68 -0.53 9.62
C GLU A 20 -28.24 -1.03 9.76
N ASP A 21 -27.33 -0.46 8.96
CA ASP A 21 -25.91 -0.74 8.99
C ASP A 21 -25.23 -0.05 10.19
N PRO A 22 -24.50 -0.77 11.06
CA PRO A 22 -23.82 -0.17 12.20
C PRO A 22 -22.42 0.32 11.78
N VAL A 23 -22.35 1.39 10.99
CA VAL A 23 -21.07 2.08 10.67
C VAL A 23 -21.20 3.61 10.74
N SER A 24 -22.24 4.15 11.38
CA SER A 24 -22.46 5.60 11.49
C SER A 24 -22.03 6.22 12.83
N GLU A 25 -21.64 5.43 13.84
CA GLU A 25 -21.43 5.96 15.19
C GLU A 25 -20.00 5.74 15.70
N LEU A 26 -19.11 6.65 15.32
CA LEU A 26 -17.79 6.85 15.93
C LEU A 26 -17.62 8.34 16.23
N ALA A 27 -18.42 8.85 17.16
CA ALA A 27 -18.20 10.16 17.77
C ALA A 27 -18.62 10.14 19.25
N SER A 28 -17.65 10.46 20.13
CA SER A 28 -17.76 11.30 21.33
C SER A 28 -16.90 10.78 22.49
N GLY A 29 -16.03 11.65 23.00
CA GLY A 29 -15.23 11.42 24.21
C GLY A 29 -13.88 12.13 24.13
N GLY A 30 -13.80 13.31 24.77
CA GLY A 30 -12.64 14.21 24.76
C GLY A 30 -11.51 13.84 25.72
N GLY A 31 -10.43 14.61 25.64
CA GLY A 31 -9.28 14.57 26.55
C GLY A 31 -7.95 14.81 25.83
N GLU A 32 -7.38 16.00 26.05
CA GLU A 32 -6.20 16.62 25.44
C GLU A 32 -4.94 15.74 25.28
N ALA A 33 -4.46 15.64 24.04
CA ALA A 33 -3.03 15.61 23.63
C ALA A 33 -2.88 15.58 22.09
N THR A 34 -3.52 16.45 21.30
CA THR A 34 -3.77 16.09 19.86
C THR A 34 -3.77 17.21 18.80
N GLY A 35 -3.06 18.33 18.96
CA GLY A 35 -3.10 19.43 17.97
C GLY A 35 -2.72 19.02 16.53
N THR A 36 -1.71 18.15 16.36
CA THR A 36 -1.20 17.75 15.04
C THR A 36 -1.92 16.52 14.48
N THR A 37 -2.23 15.55 15.34
CA THR A 37 -2.90 14.29 14.96
C THR A 37 -4.37 14.51 14.56
N THR A 38 -5.07 15.43 15.23
CA THR A 38 -6.46 15.77 14.88
C THR A 38 -6.55 16.44 13.51
N THR A 39 -5.61 17.32 13.18
CA THR A 39 -5.57 18.04 11.89
C THR A 39 -5.33 17.09 10.71
N MET A 40 -4.40 16.14 10.84
CA MET A 40 -4.14 15.14 9.79
C MET A 40 -5.31 14.17 9.58
N ALA A 41 -5.98 13.71 10.65
CA ALA A 41 -7.12 12.82 10.53
C ALA A 41 -8.34 13.50 9.89
N VAL A 42 -8.56 14.80 10.14
CA VAL A 42 -9.60 15.59 9.46
C VAL A 42 -9.25 15.77 7.99
N SER A 43 -7.99 16.07 7.65
CA SER A 43 -7.52 16.19 6.27
C SER A 43 -7.71 14.88 5.48
N ARG A 44 -7.39 13.73 6.07
CA ARG A 44 -7.61 12.42 5.43
C ARG A 44 -9.09 12.13 5.15
N ARG A 45 -9.99 12.45 6.08
CA ARG A 45 -11.44 12.31 5.85
C ARG A 45 -11.92 13.21 4.71
N ALA A 46 -11.50 14.46 4.69
CA ALA A 46 -11.83 15.37 3.59
C ALA A 46 -11.33 14.85 2.23
N SER A 47 -10.14 14.24 2.19
CA SER A 47 -9.62 13.59 0.97
C SER A 47 -10.49 12.43 0.51
N VAL A 48 -10.99 11.59 1.43
CA VAL A 48 -11.93 10.50 1.09
C VAL A 48 -13.19 11.07 0.45
N ASP A 49 -13.77 12.14 1.01
CA ASP A 49 -14.97 12.77 0.47
C ASP A 49 -14.76 13.31 -0.95
N ILE A 50 -13.58 13.86 -1.24
CA ILE A 50 -13.21 14.33 -2.59
C ILE A 50 -13.17 13.16 -3.57
N PHE A 51 -12.54 12.04 -3.19
CA PHE A 51 -12.49 10.84 -4.04
C PHE A 51 -13.87 10.25 -4.30
N LEU A 52 -14.75 10.22 -3.30
CA LEU A 52 -16.14 9.76 -3.46
C LEU A 52 -16.91 10.65 -4.43
N LYS A 53 -16.78 11.98 -4.33
CA LYS A 53 -17.40 12.91 -5.28
C LYS A 53 -16.86 12.72 -6.70
N ALA A 54 -15.54 12.58 -6.85
CA ALA A 54 -14.92 12.34 -8.15
C ALA A 54 -15.43 11.05 -8.79
N ALA A 55 -15.48 9.95 -8.02
CA ALA A 55 -16.03 8.68 -8.49
C ALA A 55 -17.48 8.82 -8.96
N GLY A 56 -18.31 9.55 -8.18
CA GLY A 56 -19.71 9.81 -8.51
C GLY A 56 -19.90 10.64 -9.79
N TYR A 57 -19.08 11.67 -10.02
CA TYR A 57 -19.15 12.44 -11.27
C TYR A 57 -18.76 11.60 -12.49
N LEU A 58 -17.72 10.76 -12.37
CA LEU A 58 -17.27 9.89 -13.46
C LEU A 58 -18.27 8.76 -13.74
N ASP A 59 -18.87 8.15 -12.71
CA ASP A 59 -19.94 7.15 -12.89
C ASP A 59 -21.19 7.78 -13.52
N CYS A 60 -21.55 9.00 -13.10
CA CYS A 60 -22.64 9.75 -13.73
C CYS A 60 -22.37 10.01 -15.22
N ALA A 61 -21.14 10.40 -15.58
CA ALA A 61 -20.77 10.56 -16.99
C ALA A 61 -20.99 9.25 -17.77
N VAL A 62 -20.52 8.13 -17.25
CA VAL A 62 -20.65 6.81 -17.89
C VAL A 62 -22.12 6.36 -17.99
N ARG A 63 -22.91 6.55 -16.94
CA ARG A 63 -24.29 6.04 -16.89
C ARG A 63 -25.32 6.93 -17.56
N HIS A 64 -25.09 8.24 -17.59
CA HIS A 64 -26.10 9.21 -18.01
C HIS A 64 -25.64 10.04 -19.20
N VAL A 65 -24.36 10.37 -19.34
CA VAL A 65 -23.86 11.20 -20.46
C VAL A 65 -23.51 10.34 -21.67
N PHE A 66 -22.70 9.29 -21.50
CA PHE A 66 -22.27 8.42 -22.61
C PHE A 66 -23.43 7.80 -23.41
N PRO A 67 -24.53 7.33 -22.80
CA PRO A 67 -25.66 6.79 -23.55
C PRO A 67 -26.38 7.82 -24.43
N GLN A 68 -26.24 9.11 -24.12
CA GLN A 68 -26.81 10.20 -24.94
C GLN A 68 -25.93 10.54 -26.14
N LEU A 69 -24.67 10.09 -26.15
CA LEU A 69 -23.76 10.31 -27.28
C LEU A 69 -24.03 9.30 -28.40
N SER A 70 -24.11 9.80 -29.64
CA SER A 70 -24.20 8.93 -30.82
C SER A 70 -22.98 8.00 -30.89
N ALA A 71 -23.14 6.83 -31.52
CA ALA A 71 -22.03 5.89 -31.67
C ALA A 71 -20.85 6.48 -32.45
N GLU A 72 -21.12 7.38 -33.40
CA GLU A 72 -20.09 8.11 -34.15
C GLU A 72 -19.33 9.08 -33.25
N MET A 73 -20.03 9.88 -32.45
CA MET A 73 -19.38 10.81 -31.52
C MET A 73 -18.54 10.07 -30.48
N ARG A 74 -19.00 8.92 -29.97
CA ARG A 74 -18.22 8.09 -29.04
C ARG A 74 -16.92 7.55 -29.66
N ARG A 75 -16.90 7.21 -30.94
CA ARG A 75 -15.68 6.75 -31.65
C ARG A 75 -14.68 7.88 -31.90
N ASN A 76 -15.17 9.12 -32.00
CA ASN A 76 -14.34 10.30 -32.26
C ASN A 76 -13.81 10.96 -30.98
N LEU A 77 -14.18 10.44 -29.80
CA LEU A 77 -13.62 10.93 -28.54
C LEU A 77 -12.11 10.62 -28.46
N PRO A 78 -11.33 11.51 -27.83
CA PRO A 78 -9.96 11.20 -27.43
C PRO A 78 -9.90 9.90 -26.64
N VAL A 79 -8.81 9.15 -26.78
CA VAL A 79 -8.65 7.85 -26.10
C VAL A 79 -8.75 7.95 -24.58
N ASP A 80 -8.33 9.08 -24.00
CA ASP A 80 -8.44 9.35 -22.55
C ASP A 80 -9.89 9.56 -22.09
N LEU A 81 -10.80 9.84 -23.02
CA LEU A 81 -12.24 9.94 -22.79
C LEU A 81 -12.97 8.70 -23.31
N ALA A 82 -12.26 7.61 -23.63
CA ALA A 82 -12.92 6.35 -23.92
C ALA A 82 -13.71 5.87 -22.70
N GLU A 83 -14.86 5.23 -22.92
CA GLU A 83 -15.77 4.80 -21.85
C GLU A 83 -15.05 3.94 -20.79
N GLY A 84 -14.17 3.02 -21.23
CA GLY A 84 -13.37 2.18 -20.34
C GLY A 84 -12.38 2.98 -19.49
N VAL A 85 -11.77 4.04 -20.04
CA VAL A 85 -10.88 4.92 -19.26
C VAL A 85 -11.66 5.66 -18.18
N ILE A 86 -12.82 6.23 -18.51
CA ILE A 86 -13.66 6.93 -17.53
C ILE A 86 -14.16 5.97 -16.43
N ARG A 87 -14.56 4.74 -16.79
CA ARG A 87 -14.91 3.70 -15.82
C ARG A 87 -13.73 3.36 -14.90
N ALA A 88 -12.53 3.18 -15.46
CA ALA A 88 -11.34 2.91 -14.68
C ALA A 88 -10.95 4.07 -13.76
N LEU A 89 -11.08 5.32 -14.19
CA LEU A 89 -10.84 6.50 -13.35
C LEU A 89 -11.84 6.60 -12.18
N SER A 90 -13.11 6.26 -12.42
CA SER A 90 -14.12 6.20 -11.35
C SER A 90 -13.74 5.15 -10.29
N LEU A 91 -13.35 3.96 -10.74
CA LEU A 91 -12.89 2.86 -9.88
C LEU A 91 -11.57 3.17 -9.17
N GLN A 92 -10.63 3.85 -9.84
CA GLN A 92 -9.39 4.36 -9.26
C GLN A 92 -9.68 5.31 -8.10
N ALA A 93 -10.61 6.26 -8.27
CA ALA A 93 -10.98 7.19 -7.21
C ALA A 93 -11.53 6.45 -5.97
N LEU A 94 -12.39 5.45 -6.17
CA LEU A 94 -12.85 4.57 -5.07
C LEU A 94 -11.69 3.82 -4.42
N GLY A 95 -10.81 3.21 -5.22
CA GLY A 95 -9.62 2.50 -4.74
C GLY A 95 -8.70 3.37 -3.89
N GLN A 96 -8.48 4.64 -4.28
CA GLN A 96 -7.68 5.62 -3.53
C GLN A 96 -8.39 6.07 -2.24
N GLY A 97 -9.71 6.24 -2.28
CA GLY A 97 -10.50 6.53 -1.08
C GLY A 97 -10.40 5.42 -0.03
N VAL A 98 -10.51 4.15 -0.46
CA VAL A 98 -10.37 3.00 0.43
C VAL A 98 -8.94 2.85 0.95
N ASP A 99 -7.91 3.16 0.15
CA ASP A 99 -6.51 3.17 0.58
C ASP A 99 -6.28 4.14 1.76
N ILE A 100 -6.86 5.35 1.68
CA ILE A 100 -6.80 6.32 2.78
C ILE A 100 -7.55 5.79 4.02
N GLN A 101 -8.73 5.18 3.84
CA GLN A 101 -9.47 4.57 4.94
C GLN A 101 -8.67 3.44 5.60
N LEU A 102 -7.97 2.62 4.82
CA LEU A 102 -7.07 1.58 5.33
C LEU A 102 -5.93 2.21 6.14
N GLY A 103 -5.30 3.28 5.65
CA GLY A 103 -4.30 4.04 6.40
C GLY A 103 -4.84 4.55 7.74
N MET A 104 -6.05 5.10 7.76
CA MET A 104 -6.71 5.51 9.01
C MET A 104 -7.01 4.33 9.94
N ALA A 105 -7.38 3.18 9.41
CA ALA A 105 -7.59 1.96 10.20
C ALA A 105 -6.27 1.42 10.76
N ILE A 106 -5.15 1.55 10.04
CA ILE A 106 -3.81 1.17 10.53
C ILE A 106 -3.44 2.02 11.75
N ASP A 107 -3.65 3.34 11.67
CA ASP A 107 -3.36 4.29 12.76
C ASP A 107 -4.30 4.12 13.97
N SER A 108 -5.42 3.40 13.83
CA SER A 108 -6.44 3.26 14.87
C SER A 108 -6.23 2.00 15.69
N ALA A 109 -5.99 2.17 17.00
CA ALA A 109 -5.96 1.07 17.96
C ALA A 109 -7.30 0.31 18.07
N LYS A 110 -8.42 0.92 17.64
CA LYS A 110 -9.75 0.30 17.68
C LYS A 110 -10.05 -0.57 16.45
N ALA A 111 -9.29 -0.45 15.36
CA ALA A 111 -9.57 -1.16 14.13
C ALA A 111 -8.98 -2.57 14.17
N THR A 112 -9.84 -3.59 14.07
CA THR A 112 -9.43 -4.99 14.06
C THR A 112 -8.73 -5.38 12.75
N LEU A 113 -7.98 -6.49 12.77
CA LEU A 113 -7.40 -7.06 11.55
C LEU A 113 -8.46 -7.38 10.50
N ALA A 114 -9.66 -7.82 10.92
CA ALA A 114 -10.77 -8.10 10.03
C ALA A 114 -11.23 -6.85 9.25
N VAL A 115 -11.26 -5.68 9.89
CA VAL A 115 -11.57 -4.40 9.23
C VAL A 115 -10.49 -4.06 8.20
N LYS A 116 -9.21 -4.16 8.57
CA LYS A 116 -8.07 -3.88 7.67
C LYS A 116 -8.07 -4.81 6.46
N ARG A 117 -8.29 -6.11 6.66
CA ARG A 117 -8.44 -7.10 5.59
C ARG A 117 -9.62 -6.76 4.67
N ARG A 118 -10.78 -6.39 5.22
CA ARG A 118 -11.96 -6.03 4.43
C ARG A 118 -11.66 -4.87 3.47
N LEU A 119 -11.06 -3.79 3.98
CA LEU A 119 -10.66 -2.63 3.19
C LEU A 119 -9.64 -3.00 2.12
N ALA A 120 -8.62 -3.81 2.46
CA ALA A 120 -7.64 -4.28 1.47
C ALA A 120 -8.30 -5.15 0.37
N CYS A 121 -9.22 -6.05 0.72
CA CYS A 121 -9.97 -6.84 -0.27
C CYS A 121 -10.89 -5.98 -1.14
N GLU A 122 -11.45 -4.90 -0.59
CA GLU A 122 -12.24 -3.93 -1.33
C GLU A 122 -11.39 -3.16 -2.35
N MET A 123 -10.18 -2.73 -1.96
CA MET A 123 -9.18 -2.17 -2.89
C MET A 123 -8.88 -3.13 -4.03
N VAL A 124 -8.61 -4.42 -3.75
CA VAL A 124 -8.34 -5.44 -4.77
C VAL A 124 -9.46 -5.48 -5.82
N LYS A 125 -10.73 -5.41 -5.39
CA LYS A 125 -11.88 -5.42 -6.31
C LYS A 125 -11.95 -4.17 -7.18
N TYR A 126 -11.71 -2.99 -6.62
CA TYR A 126 -11.74 -1.74 -7.38
C TYR A 126 -10.61 -1.70 -8.42
N TRP A 127 -9.39 -2.05 -8.02
CA TRP A 127 -8.24 -2.03 -8.92
C TRP A 127 -8.28 -3.13 -9.99
N GLN A 128 -8.78 -4.33 -9.68
CA GLN A 128 -9.03 -5.37 -10.70
C GLN A 128 -10.02 -4.87 -11.75
N GLN A 129 -11.17 -4.34 -11.33
CA GLN A 129 -12.16 -3.81 -12.27
C GLN A 129 -11.59 -2.63 -13.07
N ALA A 130 -10.79 -1.76 -12.46
CA ALA A 130 -10.13 -0.67 -13.18
C ALA A 130 -9.20 -1.22 -14.27
N GLN A 131 -8.39 -2.23 -13.95
CA GLN A 131 -7.50 -2.91 -14.90
C GLN A 131 -8.28 -3.52 -16.07
N ASP A 132 -9.35 -4.27 -15.78
CA ASP A 132 -10.18 -4.94 -16.79
C ASP A 132 -10.76 -3.95 -17.81
N ASN A 133 -11.10 -2.74 -17.36
CA ASN A 133 -11.66 -1.69 -18.22
C ASN A 133 -10.63 -1.06 -19.18
N ILE A 134 -9.33 -1.13 -18.88
CA ILE A 134 -8.28 -0.48 -19.68
C ILE A 134 -7.27 -1.44 -20.33
N MET A 135 -7.25 -2.71 -19.93
CA MET A 135 -6.24 -3.66 -20.41
C MET A 135 -6.32 -3.97 -21.91
N ASN A 136 -7.50 -3.79 -22.52
CA ASN A 136 -7.75 -4.06 -23.94
C ASN A 136 -7.87 -2.78 -24.78
N LEU A 137 -7.53 -1.61 -24.22
CA LEU A 137 -7.62 -0.33 -24.93
C LEU A 137 -6.27 0.06 -25.55
N PRO A 138 -6.25 0.63 -26.77
CA PRO A 138 -5.03 1.06 -27.45
C PRO A 138 -4.52 2.40 -26.88
N LEU A 139 -3.96 2.36 -25.67
CA LEU A 139 -3.57 3.53 -24.88
C LEU A 139 -2.16 4.07 -25.20
N SER A 140 -1.78 4.13 -26.47
CA SER A 140 -0.41 4.44 -26.93
C SER A 140 0.00 5.92 -26.91
N ASN A 141 -0.66 6.76 -26.11
CA ASN A 141 -0.38 8.20 -25.98
C ASN A 141 0.58 8.56 -24.83
N GLY A 142 1.32 7.57 -24.30
CA GLY A 142 2.22 7.70 -23.14
C GLY A 142 1.48 7.85 -21.80
N TRP A 143 0.53 8.77 -21.70
CA TRP A 143 -0.32 8.93 -20.50
C TRP A 143 -1.15 7.69 -20.20
N GLY A 144 -1.73 7.07 -21.22
CA GLY A 144 -2.55 5.87 -21.09
C GLY A 144 -1.72 4.64 -20.69
N GLU A 145 -0.55 4.44 -21.30
CA GLU A 145 0.43 3.42 -20.88
C GLU A 145 0.85 3.62 -19.41
N LYS A 146 1.13 4.87 -19.03
CA LYS A 146 1.46 5.23 -17.65
C LYS A 146 0.30 4.95 -16.69
N HIS A 147 -0.93 5.22 -17.08
CA HIS A 147 -2.12 4.88 -16.29
C HIS A 147 -2.29 3.36 -16.13
N GLN A 148 -2.06 2.55 -17.16
CA GLN A 148 -2.08 1.10 -17.05
C GLN A 148 -1.03 0.59 -16.05
N LEU A 149 0.18 1.15 -16.08
CA LEU A 149 1.23 0.82 -15.11
C LEU A 149 0.83 1.19 -13.68
N PHE A 150 0.21 2.36 -13.49
CA PHE A 150 -0.28 2.80 -12.18
C PHE A 150 -1.34 1.84 -11.61
N VAL A 151 -2.35 1.51 -12.42
CA VAL A 151 -3.43 0.60 -12.02
C VAL A 151 -2.87 -0.79 -11.72
N LYS A 152 -1.93 -1.29 -12.52
CA LYS A 152 -1.24 -2.57 -12.24
C LYS A 152 -0.49 -2.53 -10.91
N TRP A 153 0.28 -1.47 -10.66
CA TRP A 153 1.01 -1.31 -9.40
C TRP A 153 0.05 -1.33 -8.22
N LYS A 154 -0.98 -0.48 -8.21
CA LYS A 154 -1.92 -0.38 -7.09
C LYS A 154 -2.75 -1.65 -6.91
N TYR A 155 -3.07 -2.37 -7.99
CA TYR A 155 -3.73 -3.67 -7.92
C TYR A 155 -2.89 -4.71 -7.16
N VAL A 156 -1.62 -4.85 -7.56
CA VAL A 156 -0.71 -5.82 -6.93
C VAL A 156 -0.41 -5.43 -5.48
N GLU A 157 -0.26 -4.13 -5.20
CA GLU A 157 -0.12 -3.62 -3.83
C GLU A 157 -1.32 -3.96 -2.94
N ALA A 158 -2.54 -3.80 -3.45
CA ALA A 158 -3.75 -4.16 -2.73
C ALA A 158 -3.81 -5.68 -2.44
N LYS A 159 -3.34 -6.52 -3.36
CA LYS A 159 -3.24 -7.97 -3.12
C LYS A 159 -2.26 -8.29 -2.01
N ALA A 160 -1.09 -7.65 -1.99
CA ALA A 160 -0.11 -7.81 -0.92
C ALA A 160 -0.73 -7.49 0.45
N ALA A 161 -1.42 -6.34 0.56
CA ALA A 161 -2.10 -5.94 1.80
C ALA A 161 -3.20 -6.93 2.21
N ALA A 162 -4.02 -7.39 1.27
CA ALA A 162 -5.11 -8.34 1.55
C ALA A 162 -4.58 -9.68 2.08
N TYR A 163 -3.54 -10.23 1.44
CA TYR A 163 -2.90 -11.47 1.89
C TYR A 163 -2.17 -11.31 3.22
N TYR A 164 -1.54 -10.15 3.45
CA TYR A 164 -0.88 -9.85 4.72
C TYR A 164 -1.85 -9.90 5.90
N TYR A 165 -2.95 -9.13 5.83
CA TYR A 165 -3.96 -9.14 6.91
C TYR A 165 -4.70 -10.48 7.00
N HIS A 166 -4.86 -11.20 5.89
CA HIS A 166 -5.41 -12.56 5.94
C HIS A 166 -4.49 -13.52 6.68
N GLY A 167 -3.18 -13.47 6.42
CA GLY A 167 -2.18 -14.26 7.12
C GLY A 167 -2.15 -13.97 8.63
N LEU A 168 -2.17 -12.70 9.02
CA LEU A 168 -2.23 -12.32 10.44
C LEU A 168 -3.47 -12.88 11.16
N ILE A 169 -4.65 -12.82 10.52
CA ILE A 169 -5.88 -13.39 11.11
C ILE A 169 -5.80 -14.91 11.23
N LEU A 170 -5.19 -15.59 10.26
CA LEU A 170 -5.01 -17.05 10.33
C LEU A 170 -4.04 -17.45 11.44
N ASP A 171 -3.03 -16.62 11.71
CA ASP A 171 -2.03 -16.87 12.75
C ASP A 171 -2.60 -16.74 14.18
N GLU A 172 -3.67 -15.95 14.36
CA GLU A 172 -4.43 -15.91 15.61
C GLU A 172 -5.16 -17.24 15.91
N GLY A 173 -5.27 -18.15 14.93
CA GLY A 173 -5.90 -19.45 15.10
C GLY A 173 -5.02 -20.44 15.85
N ASN A 174 -5.61 -21.20 16.80
CA ASN A 174 -4.87 -22.07 17.72
C ASN A 174 -4.61 -23.50 17.18
N THR A 175 -4.41 -23.68 15.87
CA THR A 175 -4.23 -24.99 15.25
C THR A 175 -3.01 -25.02 14.32
N GLU A 176 -2.29 -26.14 14.23
CA GLU A 176 -1.16 -26.27 13.30
C GLU A 176 -1.57 -26.02 11.83
N LYS A 177 -2.79 -26.45 11.46
CA LYS A 177 -3.36 -26.18 10.14
C LYS A 177 -3.55 -24.69 9.88
N SER A 178 -4.00 -23.91 10.87
CA SER A 178 -4.15 -22.46 10.73
C SER A 178 -2.81 -21.75 10.58
N HIS A 179 -1.76 -22.18 11.31
CA HIS A 179 -0.41 -21.65 11.14
C HIS A 179 0.17 -21.97 9.75
N GLY A 180 -0.01 -23.19 9.25
CA GLY A 180 0.42 -23.55 7.89
C GLY A 180 -0.25 -22.66 6.81
N MET A 181 -1.54 -22.37 6.97
CA MET A 181 -2.26 -21.45 6.08
C MET A 181 -1.79 -19.99 6.24
N ALA A 182 -1.48 -19.56 7.46
CA ALA A 182 -0.95 -18.24 7.74
C ALA A 182 0.39 -18.01 7.03
N ILE A 183 1.31 -18.98 7.13
CA ILE A 183 2.61 -18.93 6.44
C ILE A 183 2.41 -18.80 4.92
N ALA A 184 1.54 -19.62 4.32
CA ALA A 184 1.28 -19.56 2.88
C ALA A 184 0.70 -18.20 2.46
N ALA A 185 -0.21 -17.62 3.26
CA ALA A 185 -0.77 -16.30 3.00
C ALA A 185 0.29 -15.19 3.11
N LEU A 186 1.15 -15.24 4.12
CA LEU A 186 2.23 -14.27 4.31
C LEU A 186 3.31 -14.37 3.22
N GLN A 187 3.62 -15.58 2.75
CA GLN A 187 4.50 -15.79 1.60
C GLN A 187 3.92 -15.17 0.33
N ALA A 188 2.63 -15.39 0.05
CA ALA A 188 1.95 -14.75 -1.08
C ALA A 188 1.97 -13.22 -0.96
N ALA A 189 1.77 -12.67 0.25
CA ALA A 189 1.85 -11.24 0.49
C ALA A 189 3.25 -10.66 0.16
N ASP A 190 4.32 -11.35 0.55
CA ASP A 190 5.71 -10.96 0.25
C ASP A 190 6.01 -11.01 -1.26
N GLU A 191 5.54 -12.04 -1.96
CA GLU A 191 5.66 -12.13 -3.42
C GLU A 191 4.96 -10.98 -4.13
N TYR A 192 3.70 -10.68 -3.76
CA TYR A 192 2.99 -9.54 -4.30
C TYR A 192 3.64 -8.21 -3.92
N LEU A 193 4.21 -8.07 -2.73
CA LEU A 193 4.93 -6.84 -2.35
C LEU A 193 6.16 -6.62 -3.24
N LYS A 194 6.92 -7.69 -3.54
CA LYS A 194 8.06 -7.62 -4.46
C LYS A 194 7.62 -7.27 -5.88
N GLU A 195 6.54 -7.85 -6.37
CA GLU A 195 5.97 -7.51 -7.68
C GLU A 195 5.46 -6.05 -7.72
N SER A 196 4.79 -5.61 -6.66
CA SER A 196 4.30 -4.22 -6.52
C SER A 196 5.45 -3.22 -6.62
N LYS A 197 6.58 -3.47 -5.95
CA LYS A 197 7.77 -2.60 -6.03
C LYS A 197 8.31 -2.49 -7.46
N LYS A 198 8.40 -3.60 -8.19
CA LYS A 198 8.81 -3.60 -9.61
C LYS A 198 7.82 -2.82 -10.48
N ALA A 199 6.52 -2.96 -10.23
CA ALA A 199 5.50 -2.22 -10.97
C ALA A 199 5.55 -0.71 -10.67
N CYS A 200 5.84 -0.33 -9.42
CA CYS A 200 6.08 1.05 -9.01
C CYS A 200 7.28 1.67 -9.74
N GLU A 201 8.41 0.95 -9.79
CA GLU A 201 9.60 1.37 -10.55
C GLU A 201 9.27 1.58 -12.03
N ALA A 202 8.57 0.61 -12.65
CA ALA A 202 8.14 0.74 -14.04
C ALA A 202 7.23 1.96 -14.27
N PHE A 203 6.25 2.21 -13.38
CA PHE A 203 5.39 3.39 -13.45
C PHE A 203 6.17 4.71 -13.34
N ASN A 204 7.11 4.78 -12.40
CA ASN A 204 7.91 5.99 -12.17
C ASN A 204 8.84 6.29 -13.36
N MET A 205 9.40 5.25 -13.98
CA MET A 205 10.27 5.38 -15.14
C MET A 205 9.52 5.66 -16.44
N ALA A 206 8.22 5.32 -16.52
CA ALA A 206 7.43 5.53 -17.72
C ALA A 206 7.17 7.02 -18.01
N PRO A 207 7.30 7.46 -19.27
CA PRO A 207 6.90 8.79 -19.67
C PRO A 207 5.37 8.94 -19.59
N PRO A 208 4.86 10.16 -19.39
CA PRO A 208 5.60 11.37 -19.07
C PRO A 208 6.11 11.32 -17.62
N GLN A 209 7.38 11.69 -17.40
CA GLN A 209 7.95 11.75 -16.05
C GLN A 209 7.30 12.91 -15.30
N SER A 210 6.56 12.59 -14.23
CA SER A 210 5.79 13.57 -13.46
C SER A 210 6.66 14.47 -12.59
N ARG A 211 7.96 14.20 -12.49
CA ARG A 211 8.97 15.00 -11.78
C ARG A 211 10.32 14.85 -12.47
N ILE A 212 10.92 15.95 -12.90
CA ILE A 212 12.37 16.03 -13.00
C ILE A 212 12.84 16.04 -11.54
N MET A 213 13.27 14.90 -11.01
CA MET A 213 14.18 14.96 -9.87
C MET A 213 15.48 15.48 -10.46
N GLU A 214 15.73 16.78 -10.36
CA GLU A 214 17.10 17.26 -10.50
C GLU A 214 17.90 16.50 -9.44
N THR A 215 18.74 15.58 -9.90
CA THR A 215 19.67 14.87 -9.04
C THR A 215 20.38 15.94 -8.21
N ALA A 216 20.34 15.82 -6.89
CA ALA A 216 21.00 16.78 -6.03
C ALA A 216 22.44 16.97 -6.51
N PRO A 217 22.93 18.20 -6.70
CA PRO A 217 24.27 18.44 -7.18
C PRO A 217 25.25 17.70 -6.28
N THR A 218 26.27 17.06 -6.89
CA THR A 218 27.35 16.43 -6.13
C THR A 218 27.91 17.45 -5.15
N LEU A 219 27.95 17.08 -3.87
CA LEU A 219 28.53 17.93 -2.84
C LEU A 219 30.00 18.24 -3.21
N PRO A 220 30.47 19.48 -2.97
CA PRO A 220 31.87 19.80 -3.17
C PRO A 220 32.75 18.88 -2.32
N ASP A 221 33.87 18.44 -2.86
CA ASP A 221 34.88 17.73 -2.10
C ASP A 221 35.57 18.73 -1.14
N PHE A 222 35.31 18.59 0.15
CA PHE A 222 35.95 19.40 1.19
C PHE A 222 37.00 18.55 1.90
N ALA A 223 38.22 19.05 1.98
CA ALA A 223 39.22 18.49 2.86
C ALA A 223 38.70 18.49 4.31
N LEU A 224 38.70 17.32 4.96
CA LEU A 224 38.28 17.18 6.35
C LEU A 224 39.17 18.07 7.23
N ALA A 225 38.55 19.05 7.90
CA ALA A 225 39.26 20.04 8.72
C ALA A 225 39.83 19.43 10.01
N LEU A 226 39.25 18.34 10.48
CA LEU A 226 39.69 17.64 11.68
C LEU A 226 40.61 16.48 11.29
N LYS A 227 41.81 16.50 11.87
CA LYS A 227 42.69 15.34 11.88
C LYS A 227 42.60 14.73 13.28
N PRO A 228 42.58 13.39 13.41
CA PRO A 228 42.68 12.75 14.72
C PRO A 228 43.96 13.24 15.41
N ASP A 229 43.85 13.58 16.69
CA ASP A 229 45.04 13.78 17.51
C ASP A 229 45.82 12.47 17.57
N GLU A 230 47.15 12.56 17.43
CA GLU A 230 48.02 11.39 17.51
C GLU A 230 48.02 10.87 18.96
N TYR A 231 47.30 9.77 19.18
CA TYR A 231 47.21 9.15 20.49
C TYR A 231 48.50 8.41 20.80
N GLN A 232 49.25 8.89 21.79
CA GLN A 232 50.37 8.15 22.36
C GLN A 232 49.85 7.16 23.39
N LEU A 233 50.16 5.88 23.21
CA LEU A 233 49.86 4.85 24.20
C LEU A 233 50.56 5.19 25.53
N PRO A 234 49.88 5.05 26.68
CA PRO A 234 50.53 5.20 27.96
C PRO A 234 51.67 4.19 28.12
N PRO A 235 52.70 4.51 28.90
CA PRO A 235 53.78 3.56 29.20
C PRO A 235 53.20 2.25 29.74
N VAL A 236 53.77 1.12 29.29
CA VAL A 236 53.37 -0.20 29.78
C VAL A 236 53.56 -0.24 31.29
N HIS A 237 52.49 -0.53 32.01
CA HIS A 237 52.49 -0.56 33.47
C HIS A 237 53.41 -1.69 33.97
N SER A 238 54.17 -1.44 35.04
CA SER A 238 55.21 -2.33 35.57
C SER A 238 54.72 -3.72 35.99
N CYS A 239 53.40 -3.91 36.12
CA CYS A 239 52.82 -5.24 36.39
C CYS A 239 52.79 -6.16 35.16
N TRP A 240 53.12 -5.63 33.97
CA TRP A 240 53.20 -6.36 32.71
C TRP A 240 54.66 -6.59 32.26
N SER A 241 55.67 -6.06 32.97
CA SER A 241 57.07 -6.42 32.74
C SER A 241 57.40 -7.69 33.53
N GLY A 242 57.38 -8.83 32.84
CA GLY A 242 57.75 -10.11 33.42
C GLY A 242 59.25 -10.20 33.69
N GLU A 243 59.67 -9.89 34.91
CA GLU A 243 60.90 -10.42 35.49
C GLU A 243 60.56 -11.25 36.74
N ASN A 244 60.74 -12.55 36.54
CA ASN A 244 60.52 -13.64 37.48
C ASN A 244 61.75 -13.77 38.40
N THR A 245 61.58 -13.98 39.71
CA THR A 245 62.45 -14.84 40.56
C THR A 245 62.12 -14.68 42.04
N ASN A 246 61.70 -15.76 42.71
CA ASN A 246 62.46 -16.30 43.84
C ASN A 246 61.97 -17.71 44.23
N SER A 247 62.96 -18.59 44.29
CA SER A 247 62.94 -19.97 44.74
C SER A 247 62.30 -20.12 46.11
N VAL A 248 61.46 -21.15 46.26
CA VAL A 248 61.13 -21.70 47.58
C VAL A 248 61.76 -23.09 47.65
N GLU A 249 62.91 -23.18 48.33
CA GLU A 249 63.39 -24.43 48.90
C GLU A 249 62.33 -24.96 49.88
N LEU A 250 61.87 -26.19 49.66
CA LEU A 250 61.21 -26.98 50.70
C LEU A 250 62.14 -28.14 51.07
N GLY A 251 62.78 -27.96 52.22
CA GLY A 251 63.67 -28.93 52.85
C GLY A 251 62.93 -30.16 53.40
N ALA A 252 63.74 -31.20 53.57
CA ALA A 252 63.42 -32.57 53.97
C ALA A 252 62.66 -32.73 55.29
N LYS A 253 61.78 -33.74 55.34
CA LYS A 253 61.89 -34.91 56.24
C LYS A 253 60.95 -36.03 55.80
#